data_AF-A0A521V0X3-F1
#
_entry.id   AF-A0A521V0X3-F1
#
_cell.length_a   1.000
_cell.length_b   1.000
_cell.length_c   1.000
_cell.angle_alpha   90.00
_cell.angle_beta   90.00
_cell.angle_gamma   90.00
#
_symmetry.space_group_name_H-M   'P 1'
#
loop_
_entity.id
_entity.type
_entity.pdbx_description
1 polymer ?
#
loop_
_entity_poly.entity_id
_entity_poly.type
_entity_poly.pdbx_seq_one_letter_code
_entity_poly.pdbx_strand_id
1 'polypeptide(L)'
;MQVEYATDIVFKDDKSLRPVYEALLRLVMLTVMPDDVAVFLGRKGIHGRNNQPVETTLKTRQMGQRIKHRMGSGSIKIYDKFSKVLRIETTTNNTTEFRHYRSVVHRDGSKTSKVAPVVKNIYSLKDLIPIFKGCNSRYLTFLSAFEPPLAGQKRLEKITETTQANKRSYKGFNFFDKEDECLMLSVAKGDFTIRGFQNKDLKKLLPPKSSGQVSRLIARMKVKGLLKKVAGTY
;
A
#
# COMPACT_ATOMS: atom_id res chain seq x y z
N MET A 1 -0.20 9.71 -32.45
CA MET A 1 1.10 9.78 -31.77
C MET A 1 0.99 8.95 -30.51
N GLN A 2 1.82 7.91 -30.40
CA GLN A 2 1.95 7.12 -29.18
C GLN A 2 3.05 7.72 -28.31
N VAL A 3 2.76 7.92 -27.02
CA VAL A 3 3.71 8.49 -26.06
C VAL A 3 3.60 7.74 -24.74
N GLU A 4 4.74 7.56 -24.09
CA GLU A 4 4.86 7.04 -22.74
C GLU A 4 5.77 7.92 -21.90
N TYR A 5 5.49 8.01 -20.60
CA TYR A 5 6.33 8.72 -19.63
C TYR A 5 6.40 7.90 -18.34
N ALA A 6 7.62 7.53 -17.98
CA ALA A 6 7.90 6.70 -16.82
C ALA A 6 8.44 7.51 -15.64
N THR A 7 8.07 7.11 -14.44
CA THR A 7 8.62 7.56 -13.17
C THR A 7 9.09 6.33 -12.41
N ASP A 8 10.39 6.29 -12.13
CA ASP A 8 11.06 5.13 -11.57
C ASP A 8 11.41 5.37 -10.10
N ILE A 9 11.05 4.41 -9.25
CA ILE A 9 11.51 4.33 -7.87
C ILE A 9 12.47 3.15 -7.78
N VAL A 10 13.73 3.45 -7.44
CA VAL A 10 14.82 2.46 -7.42
C VAL A 10 15.01 1.93 -6.00
N PHE A 11 14.96 0.61 -5.86
CA PHE A 11 15.19 -0.09 -4.60
C PHE A 11 16.64 -0.61 -4.54
N LYS A 12 17.16 -0.72 -3.31
CA LYS A 12 18.51 -1.22 -3.07
C LYS A 12 18.69 -2.67 -3.53
N ASP A 13 17.67 -3.50 -3.33
CA ASP A 13 17.69 -4.94 -3.61
C ASP A 13 16.26 -5.49 -3.85
N ASP A 14 16.18 -6.66 -4.50
CA ASP A 14 14.92 -7.35 -4.81
C ASP A 14 14.12 -7.74 -3.55
N LYS A 15 14.81 -8.14 -2.48
CA LYS A 15 14.14 -8.58 -1.24
C LYS A 15 13.39 -7.43 -0.56
N SER A 16 13.80 -6.18 -0.83
CA SER A 16 13.13 -4.98 -0.36
C SER A 16 11.88 -4.65 -1.19
N LEU A 17 11.92 -4.80 -2.51
CA LEU A 17 10.80 -4.44 -3.40
C LEU A 17 9.67 -5.47 -3.36
N ARG A 18 9.99 -6.77 -3.49
CA ARG A 18 9.00 -7.83 -3.72
C ARG A 18 7.88 -7.85 -2.66
N PRO A 19 8.15 -7.84 -1.33
CA PRO A 19 7.08 -7.90 -0.33
C PRO A 19 6.18 -6.65 -0.36
N VAL A 20 6.78 -5.47 -0.58
CA VAL A 20 6.06 -4.19 -0.68
C VAL A 20 5.16 -4.21 -1.90
N TYR A 21 5.70 -4.62 -3.04
CA TYR A 21 4.99 -4.58 -4.31
C TYR A 21 3.82 -5.58 -4.36
N GLU A 22 4.02 -6.81 -3.87
CA GLU A 22 2.95 -7.81 -3.81
C GLU A 22 1.79 -7.38 -2.91
N ALA A 23 2.09 -6.81 -1.73
CA ALA A 23 1.07 -6.29 -0.83
C ALA A 23 0.32 -5.10 -1.46
N LEU A 24 1.06 -4.18 -2.07
CA LEU A 24 0.51 -3.00 -2.74
C LEU A 24 -0.40 -3.38 -3.91
N LEU A 25 -0.01 -4.35 -4.75
CA LEU A 25 -0.84 -4.80 -5.88
C LEU A 25 -2.20 -5.34 -5.45
N ARG A 26 -2.25 -6.10 -4.35
CA ARG A 26 -3.51 -6.62 -3.81
C ARG A 26 -4.40 -5.48 -3.31
N LEU A 27 -3.83 -4.52 -2.59
CA LEU A 27 -4.55 -3.36 -2.10
C LEU A 27 -5.09 -2.52 -3.25
N VAL A 28 -4.27 -2.21 -4.25
CA VAL A 28 -4.68 -1.43 -5.43
C VAL A 28 -5.83 -2.11 -6.17
N MET A 29 -5.78 -3.42 -6.37
CA MET A 29 -6.85 -4.16 -7.04
C MET A 29 -8.19 -4.06 -6.29
N LEU A 30 -8.15 -4.05 -4.95
CA LEU A 30 -9.35 -4.02 -4.11
C LEU A 30 -9.90 -2.61 -3.89
N THR A 31 -9.05 -1.58 -3.99
CA THR A 31 -9.39 -0.21 -3.57
C THR A 31 -9.58 0.76 -4.71
N VAL A 32 -8.91 0.57 -5.85
CA VAL A 32 -9.02 1.51 -6.98
C VAL A 32 -10.41 1.43 -7.60
N MET A 33 -11.11 2.54 -7.58
CA MET A 33 -12.40 2.72 -8.22
C MET A 33 -12.24 3.37 -9.60
N PRO A 34 -13.23 3.24 -10.49
CA PRO A 34 -13.19 3.88 -11.80
C PRO A 34 -12.97 5.41 -11.77
N ASP A 35 -13.51 6.09 -10.75
CA ASP A 35 -13.29 7.53 -10.54
C ASP A 35 -11.83 7.86 -10.23
N ASP A 36 -11.14 7.01 -9.45
CA ASP A 36 -9.72 7.19 -9.16
C ASP A 36 -8.89 7.12 -10.44
N VAL A 37 -9.22 6.19 -11.36
CA VAL A 37 -8.53 6.07 -12.66
C VAL A 37 -8.68 7.34 -13.49
N ALA A 38 -9.87 7.95 -13.50
CA ALA A 38 -10.09 9.23 -14.16
C ALA A 38 -9.22 10.33 -13.52
N VAL A 39 -9.16 10.39 -12.19
CA VAL A 39 -8.31 11.33 -11.45
C VAL A 39 -6.83 11.11 -11.77
N PHE A 40 -6.34 9.86 -11.78
CA PHE A 40 -4.96 9.55 -12.15
C PHE A 40 -4.61 10.12 -13.52
N LEU A 41 -5.50 9.96 -14.51
CA LEU A 41 -5.31 10.48 -15.86
C LEU A 41 -5.62 11.98 -16.02
N GLY A 42 -5.85 12.70 -14.92
CA GLY A 42 -5.99 14.17 -14.90
C GLY A 42 -7.39 14.66 -15.29
N ARG A 43 -8.41 13.83 -15.08
CA ARG A 43 -9.81 14.14 -15.35
C ARG A 43 -10.58 14.39 -14.06
N LYS A 44 -11.71 15.11 -14.16
CA LYS A 44 -12.62 15.41 -13.04
C LYS A 44 -13.60 14.25 -12.80
N GLY A 45 -13.11 13.05 -12.49
CA GLY A 45 -13.93 11.84 -12.28
C GLY A 45 -14.69 11.37 -13.52
N ILE A 46 -15.53 10.34 -13.35
CA ILE A 46 -16.46 9.82 -14.36
C ILE A 46 -17.74 10.65 -14.34
N HIS A 47 -17.74 11.73 -15.11
CA HIS A 47 -18.93 12.54 -15.33
C HIS A 47 -19.00 13.09 -16.76
N GLY A 48 -20.20 13.10 -17.35
CA GLY A 48 -20.48 13.67 -18.66
C GLY A 48 -19.55 13.13 -19.75
N ARG A 49 -18.68 14.00 -20.30
CA ARG A 49 -17.72 13.65 -21.36
C ARG A 49 -16.61 12.68 -20.93
N ASN A 50 -16.46 12.41 -19.63
CA ASN A 50 -15.52 11.44 -19.09
C ASN A 50 -16.16 10.06 -18.86
N ASN A 51 -17.37 9.80 -19.35
CA ASN A 51 -18.03 8.50 -19.21
C ASN A 51 -17.45 7.47 -20.20
N GLN A 52 -16.18 7.14 -20.03
CA GLN A 52 -15.46 6.14 -20.83
C GLN A 52 -15.30 4.85 -20.03
N PRO A 53 -15.30 3.68 -20.70
CA PRO A 53 -15.05 2.41 -20.01
C PRO A 53 -13.67 2.43 -19.35
N VAL A 54 -13.65 2.01 -18.09
CA VAL A 54 -12.44 1.81 -17.31
C VAL A 54 -12.14 0.32 -17.25
N GLU A 55 -10.92 -0.06 -17.56
CA GLU A 55 -10.43 -1.43 -17.49
C GLU A 55 -9.22 -1.49 -16.55
N THR A 56 -9.29 -2.33 -15.53
CA THR A 56 -8.15 -2.64 -14.66
C THR A 56 -7.73 -4.09 -14.90
N THR A 57 -6.48 -4.30 -15.29
CA THR A 57 -5.90 -5.64 -15.49
C THR A 57 -4.66 -5.85 -14.66
N LEU A 58 -4.65 -6.92 -13.86
CA LEU A 58 -3.45 -7.48 -13.24
C LEU A 58 -2.94 -8.66 -14.09
N LYS A 59 -1.65 -8.63 -14.45
CA LYS A 59 -1.00 -9.72 -15.16
C LYS A 59 0.28 -10.13 -14.43
N THR A 60 0.40 -11.42 -14.14
CA THR A 60 1.63 -12.03 -13.64
C THR A 60 2.40 -12.62 -14.82
N ARG A 61 3.68 -12.29 -14.94
CA ARG A 61 4.61 -12.81 -15.97
C ARG A 61 5.88 -13.29 -15.28
N GLN A 62 6.71 -14.07 -16.00
CA GLN A 62 8.03 -14.46 -15.49
C GLN A 62 8.88 -13.27 -15.04
N MET A 63 8.77 -12.14 -15.75
CA MET A 63 9.51 -10.90 -15.45
C MET A 63 8.86 -10.01 -14.38
N GLY A 64 7.77 -10.45 -13.75
CA GLY A 64 7.10 -9.70 -12.68
C GLY A 64 5.60 -9.50 -12.91
N GLN A 65 4.99 -8.81 -11.96
CA GLN A 65 3.57 -8.47 -11.99
C GLN A 65 3.35 -7.04 -12.48
N ARG A 66 2.26 -6.83 -13.23
CA ARG A 66 1.85 -5.50 -13.68
C ARG A 66 0.36 -5.32 -13.43
N ILE A 67 0.00 -4.22 -12.78
CA ILE A 67 -1.36 -3.70 -12.84
C ILE A 67 -1.43 -2.54 -13.83
N LYS A 68 -2.47 -2.52 -14.65
CA LYS A 68 -2.72 -1.50 -15.65
C LYS A 68 -4.17 -1.02 -15.52
N HIS A 69 -4.35 0.29 -15.40
CA HIS A 69 -5.63 0.97 -15.47
C HIS A 69 -5.72 1.68 -16.81
N ARG A 70 -6.78 1.43 -17.58
CA ARG A 70 -7.01 2.03 -18.89
C ARG A 70 -8.34 2.76 -18.88
N MET A 71 -8.37 3.95 -19.48
CA MET A 71 -9.58 4.72 -19.73
C MET A 71 -9.46 5.39 -21.09
N GLY A 72 -10.28 4.96 -22.06
CA GLY A 72 -10.16 5.39 -23.44
C GLY A 72 -8.79 5.03 -24.06
N SER A 73 -8.12 6.04 -24.60
CA SER A 73 -6.79 5.91 -25.20
C SER A 73 -5.64 5.98 -24.19
N GLY A 74 -5.91 6.53 -22.99
CA GLY A 74 -4.95 6.68 -21.91
C GLY A 74 -4.88 5.44 -21.02
N SER A 75 -3.69 5.16 -20.52
CA SER A 75 -3.52 4.18 -19.44
C SER A 75 -2.40 4.56 -18.50
N ILE A 76 -2.52 4.14 -17.25
CA ILE A 76 -1.47 4.19 -16.26
C ILE A 76 -1.20 2.77 -15.77
N LYS A 77 0.07 2.41 -15.64
CA LYS A 77 0.48 1.08 -15.18
C LYS A 77 1.60 1.20 -14.18
N ILE A 78 1.65 0.25 -13.26
CA ILE A 78 2.78 0.04 -12.39
C ILE A 78 3.27 -1.40 -12.55
N TYR A 79 4.59 -1.54 -12.60
CA TYR A 79 5.26 -2.83 -12.69
C TYR A 79 6.63 -2.78 -12.04
N ASP A 80 7.05 -3.93 -11.55
CA ASP A 80 8.44 -4.17 -11.21
C ASP A 80 9.23 -4.44 -12.49
N LYS A 81 10.30 -3.67 -12.69
CA LYS A 81 11.26 -3.80 -13.78
C LYS A 81 12.59 -4.27 -13.21
N PHE A 82 13.04 -5.43 -13.67
CA PHE A 82 14.29 -6.08 -13.26
C PHE A 82 14.40 -6.36 -11.75
N SER A 83 13.29 -6.54 -11.05
CA SER A 83 13.29 -6.86 -9.61
C SER A 83 13.97 -5.81 -8.74
N LYS A 84 14.02 -4.56 -9.21
CA LYS A 84 14.72 -3.46 -8.55
C LYS A 84 14.08 -2.11 -8.76
N VAL A 85 13.30 -1.94 -9.83
CA VAL A 85 12.72 -0.64 -10.19
C VAL A 85 11.21 -0.78 -10.21
N LEU A 86 10.54 -0.07 -9.29
CA LEU A 86 9.10 0.11 -9.35
C LEU A 86 8.80 1.25 -10.32
N ARG A 87 8.32 0.90 -11.51
CA ARG A 87 8.05 1.86 -12.57
C ARG A 87 6.57 2.16 -12.65
N ILE A 88 6.22 3.43 -12.51
CA ILE A 88 4.90 3.97 -12.83
C ILE A 88 4.99 4.61 -14.21
N GLU A 89 4.09 4.26 -15.10
CA GLU A 89 4.14 4.72 -16.48
C GLU A 89 2.76 5.09 -16.99
N THR A 90 2.61 6.33 -17.46
CA THR A 90 1.43 6.79 -18.19
C THR A 90 1.70 6.66 -19.68
N THR A 91 0.77 6.07 -20.40
CA THR A 91 0.84 5.88 -21.85
C THR A 91 -0.44 6.30 -22.54
N THR A 92 -0.33 6.71 -23.80
CA THR A 92 -1.48 6.94 -24.68
C THR A 92 -1.11 6.67 -26.12
N ASN A 93 -2.08 6.26 -26.93
CA ASN A 93 -1.98 6.27 -28.39
C ASN A 93 -2.69 7.48 -29.03
N ASN A 94 -3.41 8.29 -28.23
CA ASN A 94 -4.12 9.48 -28.69
C ASN A 94 -3.97 10.67 -27.73
N THR A 95 -2.98 11.51 -27.99
CA THR A 95 -2.66 12.68 -27.16
C THR A 95 -3.78 13.71 -27.06
N THR A 96 -4.74 13.73 -27.99
CA THR A 96 -5.87 14.70 -27.96
C THR A 96 -6.83 14.46 -26.80
N GLU A 97 -6.74 13.33 -26.10
CA GLU A 97 -7.52 13.11 -24.87
C GLU A 97 -7.01 13.95 -23.69
N PHE A 98 -5.76 14.39 -23.74
CA PHE A 98 -5.18 15.29 -22.75
C PHE A 98 -5.36 16.73 -23.20
N ARG A 99 -5.45 17.63 -22.23
CA ARG A 99 -5.66 19.06 -22.48
C ARG A 99 -4.60 19.89 -21.79
N HIS A 100 -4.24 21.00 -22.41
CA HIS A 100 -3.38 22.02 -21.83
C HIS A 100 -3.88 23.40 -22.25
N TYR A 101 -3.43 24.42 -21.54
CA TYR A 101 -3.72 25.80 -21.89
C TYR A 101 -2.80 26.23 -23.05
N ARG A 102 -3.39 26.65 -24.16
CA ARG A 102 -2.65 27.11 -25.35
C ARG A 102 -3.41 28.17 -26.14
N SER A 103 -2.69 28.89 -26.99
CA SER A 103 -3.30 29.69 -28.05
C SER A 103 -3.80 28.76 -29.17
N VAL A 104 -5.06 28.93 -29.54
CA VAL A 104 -5.72 28.23 -30.65
C VAL A 104 -6.00 29.27 -31.73
N VAL A 105 -5.48 29.00 -32.93
CA VAL A 105 -5.73 29.80 -34.14
C VAL A 105 -7.02 29.28 -34.79
N HIS A 106 -7.95 30.18 -35.07
CA HIS A 106 -9.22 29.90 -35.74
C HIS A 106 -9.08 30.06 -37.25
N ARG A 107 -10.09 29.61 -38.00
CA ARG A 107 -10.07 29.67 -39.48
C ARG A 107 -10.02 31.10 -40.03
N ASP A 108 -10.57 32.06 -39.28
CA ASP A 108 -10.56 33.49 -39.60
C ASP A 108 -9.23 34.19 -39.21
N GLY A 109 -8.24 33.44 -38.72
CA GLY A 109 -6.94 33.96 -38.29
C GLY A 109 -6.93 34.52 -36.87
N SER A 110 -8.09 34.63 -36.21
CA SER A 110 -8.17 35.08 -34.82
C SER A 110 -7.52 34.05 -33.87
N LYS A 111 -7.02 34.52 -32.73
CA LYS A 111 -6.33 33.68 -31.73
C LYS A 111 -7.04 33.78 -30.39
N THR A 112 -7.34 32.64 -29.78
CA THR A 112 -7.89 32.60 -28.42
C THR A 112 -7.08 31.65 -27.54
N SER A 113 -6.73 32.10 -26.33
CA SER A 113 -6.08 31.26 -25.33
C SER A 113 -7.12 30.48 -24.53
N LYS A 114 -7.08 29.16 -24.60
CA LYS A 114 -8.03 28.29 -23.88
C LYS A 114 -7.41 26.94 -23.55
N VAL A 115 -8.06 26.21 -22.65
CA VAL A 115 -7.76 24.79 -22.43
C VAL A 115 -8.26 24.00 -23.63
N ALA A 116 -7.33 23.41 -24.38
CA ALA A 116 -7.62 22.69 -25.62
C ALA A 116 -6.92 21.32 -25.65
N PRO A 117 -7.41 20.37 -26.47
CA PRO A 117 -6.72 19.11 -26.74
C PRO A 117 -5.27 19.32 -27.15
N VAL A 118 -4.38 18.44 -26.67
CA VAL A 118 -2.99 18.41 -27.13
C VAL A 118 -2.96 17.97 -28.60
N VAL A 119 -2.18 18.68 -29.43
CA VAL A 119 -2.08 18.38 -30.86
C VAL A 119 -1.17 17.16 -31.07
N LYS A 120 -1.43 16.40 -32.13
CA LYS A 120 -0.62 15.24 -32.51
C LYS A 120 0.64 15.69 -33.27
N ASN A 121 1.62 16.24 -32.57
CA ASN A 121 2.93 16.58 -33.16
C ASN A 121 4.07 16.41 -32.14
N ILE A 122 5.32 16.33 -32.63
CA ILE A 122 6.50 16.16 -31.78
C ILE A 122 6.73 17.32 -30.83
N TYR A 123 6.35 18.55 -31.23
CA TYR A 123 6.49 19.74 -30.40
C TYR A 123 5.62 19.70 -29.14
N SER A 124 4.51 18.95 -29.18
CA SER A 124 3.62 18.76 -28.02
C SER A 124 4.24 17.91 -26.92
N LEU A 125 5.41 17.29 -27.12
CA LEU A 125 6.12 16.55 -26.06
C LEU A 125 6.44 17.45 -24.86
N LYS A 126 6.81 18.71 -25.10
CA LYS A 126 7.08 19.68 -24.03
C LYS A 126 5.86 19.89 -23.13
N ASP A 127 4.67 19.92 -23.72
CA ASP A 127 3.40 20.08 -22.99
C ASP A 127 2.94 18.78 -22.32
N LEU A 128 3.25 17.62 -22.91
CA LEU A 128 2.86 16.31 -22.39
C LEU A 128 3.67 15.89 -21.17
N ILE A 129 4.95 16.24 -21.09
CA ILE A 129 5.82 15.92 -19.95
C ILE A 129 5.19 16.32 -18.60
N PRO A 130 4.78 17.59 -18.37
CA PRO A 130 4.18 17.96 -17.09
C PRO A 130 2.82 17.29 -16.85
N ILE A 131 2.03 17.05 -17.90
CA ILE A 131 0.74 16.35 -17.77
C ILE A 131 0.97 14.91 -17.30
N PHE A 132 1.88 14.17 -17.92
CA PHE A 132 2.10 12.76 -17.62
C PHE A 132 2.87 12.60 -16.31
N LYS A 133 3.81 13.51 -16.00
CA LYS A 133 4.40 13.62 -14.67
C LYS A 133 3.31 13.80 -13.61
N GLY A 134 2.34 14.68 -13.84
CA GLY A 134 1.18 14.85 -12.96
C GLY A 134 0.34 13.58 -12.82
N CYS A 135 0.18 12.79 -13.89
CA CYS A 135 -0.53 11.51 -13.84
C CYS A 135 0.19 10.48 -12.96
N ASN A 136 1.49 10.31 -13.19
CA ASN A 136 2.32 9.42 -12.40
C ASN A 136 2.38 9.87 -10.93
N SER A 137 2.48 11.18 -10.68
CA SER A 137 2.47 11.74 -9.32
C SER A 137 1.17 11.49 -8.59
N ARG A 138 0.00 11.73 -9.20
CA ARG A 138 -1.30 11.44 -8.55
C ARG A 138 -1.46 9.98 -8.18
N TYR A 139 -1.04 9.09 -9.08
CA TYR A 139 -1.10 7.66 -8.79
C TYR A 139 -0.09 7.28 -7.71
N LEU A 140 1.14 7.80 -7.74
CA LEU A 140 2.12 7.59 -6.68
C LEU A 140 1.62 8.10 -5.31
N THR A 141 0.97 9.27 -5.28
CA THR A 141 0.36 9.80 -4.06
C THR A 141 -0.73 8.86 -3.53
N PHE A 142 -1.60 8.36 -4.40
CA PHE A 142 -2.60 7.36 -4.02
C PHE A 142 -1.96 6.10 -3.45
N LEU A 143 -0.92 5.58 -4.10
CA LEU A 143 -0.17 4.41 -3.62
C LEU A 143 0.52 4.66 -2.27
N SER A 144 1.03 5.86 -2.04
CA SER A 144 1.72 6.23 -0.80
C SER A 144 0.81 6.30 0.42
N ALA A 145 -0.51 6.39 0.21
CA ALA A 145 -1.49 6.33 1.29
C ALA A 145 -1.67 4.93 1.87
N PHE A 146 -1.18 3.89 1.18
CA PHE A 146 -1.24 2.53 1.70
C PHE A 146 -0.12 2.27 2.70
N GLU A 147 -0.51 1.76 3.87
CA GLU A 147 0.39 1.10 4.80
C GLU A 147 0.28 -0.41 4.59
N PRO A 148 1.16 -1.04 3.78
CA PRO A 148 1.12 -2.47 3.61
C PRO A 148 1.41 -3.13 4.98
N PRO A 149 0.65 -4.16 5.39
CA PRO A 149 0.71 -4.72 6.75
C PRO A 149 1.95 -5.60 6.99
N LEU A 150 3.08 -5.31 6.33
CA LEU A 150 4.31 -6.12 6.37
C LEU A 150 4.90 -6.20 7.78
N ALA A 151 4.93 -5.07 8.50
CA ALA A 151 5.39 -5.06 9.89
C ALA A 151 4.45 -5.85 10.80
N GLY A 152 3.14 -5.77 10.55
CA GLY A 152 2.13 -6.53 11.27
C GLY A 152 2.27 -8.03 11.02
N GLN A 153 2.45 -8.45 9.77
CA GLN A 153 2.66 -9.85 9.39
C GLN A 153 3.90 -10.44 10.05
N LYS A 154 5.06 -9.76 9.97
CA LYS A 154 6.29 -10.22 10.64
C LYS A 154 6.14 -10.33 12.15
N ARG A 155 5.43 -9.38 12.78
CA ARG A 155 5.13 -9.44 14.22
C ARG A 155 4.21 -10.61 14.54
N LEU A 156 3.18 -10.83 13.72
CA LEU A 156 2.25 -11.94 13.86
C LEU A 156 2.98 -13.28 13.77
N GLU A 157 3.75 -13.51 12.71
CA GLU A 157 4.59 -14.72 12.52
C GLU A 157 5.47 -14.97 13.75
N LYS A 158 6.18 -13.94 14.22
CA LYS A 158 7.02 -14.04 15.42
C LYS A 158 6.25 -14.47 16.67
N ILE A 159 5.02 -13.97 16.86
CA ILE A 159 4.19 -14.27 18.03
C ILE A 159 3.59 -15.67 17.93
N THR A 160 3.22 -16.13 16.73
CA THR A 160 2.57 -17.43 16.48
C THR A 160 3.54 -18.60 16.36
N GLU A 161 4.81 -18.37 16.04
CA GLU A 161 5.82 -19.44 15.97
C GLU A 161 6.19 -19.99 17.35
N THR A 162 6.81 -21.16 17.42
CA THR A 162 7.42 -21.66 18.67
C THR A 162 8.86 -21.13 18.76
N THR A 163 9.30 -20.66 19.92
CA THR A 163 10.66 -20.10 20.12
C THR A 163 11.36 -20.76 21.29
N GLN A 164 12.66 -21.05 21.15
CA GLN A 164 13.48 -21.51 22.27
C GLN A 164 14.16 -20.33 22.98
N ALA A 165 14.10 -20.31 24.31
CA ALA A 165 14.83 -19.37 25.14
C ALA A 165 15.32 -20.09 26.41
N ASN A 166 16.56 -19.87 26.82
CA ASN A 166 17.17 -20.49 28.01
C ASN A 166 17.00 -22.02 28.06
N LYS A 167 17.26 -22.70 26.92
CA LYS A 167 17.08 -24.17 26.75
C LYS A 167 15.65 -24.67 27.00
N ARG A 168 14.65 -23.79 26.93
CA ARG A 168 13.22 -24.13 27.05
C ARG A 168 12.47 -23.71 25.81
N SER A 169 11.53 -24.54 25.37
CA SER A 169 10.64 -24.24 24.26
C SER A 169 9.41 -23.48 24.76
N TYR A 170 9.06 -22.39 24.08
CA TYR A 170 7.87 -21.58 24.33
C TYR A 170 6.97 -21.65 23.10
N LYS A 171 5.80 -22.27 23.26
CA LYS A 171 4.77 -22.35 22.22
C LYS A 171 4.40 -20.94 21.75
N GLY A 172 4.14 -20.79 20.46
CA GLY A 172 3.51 -19.58 19.94
C GLY A 172 2.09 -19.40 20.44
N PHE A 173 1.57 -18.19 20.28
CA PHE A 173 0.19 -17.90 20.62
C PHE A 173 -0.73 -18.27 19.46
N ASN A 174 -1.82 -18.94 19.76
CA ASN A 174 -2.91 -19.15 18.83
C ASN A 174 -4.04 -18.15 19.13
N PHE A 175 -4.23 -17.16 18.26
CA PHE A 175 -5.27 -16.14 18.46
C PHE A 175 -6.71 -16.69 18.37
N PHE A 176 -6.89 -17.93 17.90
CA PHE A 176 -8.18 -18.62 17.86
C PHE A 176 -8.39 -19.58 19.02
N ASP A 177 -7.39 -19.73 19.91
CA ASP A 177 -7.54 -20.50 21.15
C ASP A 177 -8.13 -19.60 22.24
N LYS A 178 -9.17 -20.09 22.93
CA LYS A 178 -9.91 -19.30 23.92
C LYS A 178 -9.04 -18.85 25.10
N GLU A 179 -8.05 -19.64 25.51
CA GLU A 179 -7.17 -19.26 26.62
C GLU A 179 -6.19 -18.17 26.21
N ASP A 180 -5.60 -18.33 25.02
CA ASP A 180 -4.67 -17.34 24.46
C ASP A 180 -5.40 -16.02 24.14
N GLU A 181 -6.61 -16.08 23.58
CA GLU A 181 -7.47 -14.91 23.33
C GLU A 181 -7.79 -14.17 24.63
N CYS A 182 -8.28 -14.89 25.65
CA CYS A 182 -8.61 -14.30 26.95
C CYS A 182 -7.39 -13.62 27.59
N LEU A 183 -6.21 -14.23 27.49
CA LEU A 183 -4.96 -13.65 27.97
C LEU A 183 -4.60 -12.36 27.20
N MET A 184 -4.68 -12.37 25.87
CA MET A 184 -4.37 -11.18 25.08
C MET A 184 -5.32 -10.03 25.38
N LEU A 185 -6.63 -10.30 25.45
CA LEU A 185 -7.64 -9.30 25.79
C LEU A 185 -7.44 -8.75 27.19
N SER A 186 -7.10 -9.60 28.17
CA SER A 186 -6.84 -9.17 29.54
C SER A 186 -5.68 -8.19 29.64
N VAL A 187 -4.62 -8.41 28.86
CA VAL A 187 -3.47 -7.50 28.81
C VAL A 187 -3.76 -6.25 27.97
N ALA A 188 -4.58 -6.35 26.93
CA ALA A 188 -4.92 -5.25 26.02
C ALA A 188 -5.93 -4.25 26.60
N LYS A 189 -6.63 -4.58 27.71
CA LYS A 189 -7.67 -3.75 28.34
C LYS A 189 -7.22 -2.36 28.82
N GLY A 190 -5.94 -2.01 28.71
CA GLY A 190 -5.44 -0.66 29.01
C GLY A 190 -5.32 -0.35 30.51
N ASP A 191 -5.98 -1.12 31.38
CA ASP A 191 -5.90 -1.03 32.85
C ASP A 191 -4.46 -1.03 33.38
N PHE A 192 -3.56 -1.69 32.66
CA PHE A 192 -2.16 -1.85 33.02
C PHE A 192 -1.21 -0.86 32.34
N THR A 193 -1.71 0.10 31.57
CA THR A 193 -0.88 1.03 30.78
C THR A 193 0.00 1.93 31.65
N ILE A 194 -0.51 2.34 32.83
CA ILE A 194 0.16 3.33 33.68
C ILE A 194 1.16 2.66 34.64
N ARG A 195 0.74 1.64 35.39
CA ARG A 195 1.56 1.00 36.46
C ARG A 195 2.02 -0.41 36.11
N GLY A 196 1.67 -0.94 34.94
CA GLY A 196 1.88 -2.34 34.61
C GLY A 196 0.96 -3.26 35.42
N PHE A 197 1.33 -4.54 35.48
CA PHE A 197 0.61 -5.56 36.25
C PHE A 197 1.57 -6.55 36.90
N GLN A 198 1.09 -7.15 37.99
CA GLN A 198 1.74 -8.27 38.65
C GLN A 198 0.97 -9.58 38.36
N ASN A 199 1.57 -10.72 38.72
CA ASN A 199 0.94 -12.03 38.56
C ASN A 199 -0.44 -12.08 39.24
N LYS A 200 -0.55 -11.50 40.45
CA LYS A 200 -1.81 -11.47 41.22
C LYS A 200 -2.94 -10.74 40.49
N ASP A 201 -2.62 -9.74 39.68
CA ASP A 201 -3.61 -8.94 38.96
C ASP A 201 -4.14 -9.73 37.75
N LEU A 202 -3.22 -10.33 36.98
CA LEU A 202 -3.59 -11.15 35.83
C LEU A 202 -4.35 -12.42 36.26
N LYS A 203 -4.02 -13.00 37.42
CA LYS A 203 -4.73 -14.15 37.98
C LYS A 203 -6.21 -13.87 38.26
N LYS A 204 -6.57 -12.62 38.60
CA LYS A 204 -7.98 -12.24 38.84
C LYS A 204 -8.80 -12.15 37.55
N LEU A 205 -8.14 -11.96 36.41
CA LEU A 205 -8.78 -11.75 35.10
C LEU A 205 -8.86 -13.03 34.26
N LEU A 206 -7.97 -13.98 34.51
CA LEU A 206 -7.91 -15.25 33.78
C LEU A 206 -8.81 -16.32 34.42
N PRO A 207 -9.23 -17.33 33.64
CA PRO A 207 -9.83 -18.56 34.18
C PRO A 207 -8.98 -19.17 35.30
N PRO A 208 -9.56 -19.99 36.20
CA PRO A 208 -8.86 -20.54 37.35
C PRO A 208 -7.52 -21.18 36.98
N LYS A 209 -6.42 -20.48 37.28
CA LYS A 209 -5.04 -20.92 37.03
C LYS A 209 -4.20 -20.71 38.28
N SER A 210 -3.25 -21.60 38.51
CA SER A 210 -2.29 -21.48 39.60
C SER A 210 -1.32 -20.32 39.34
N SER A 211 -0.73 -19.76 40.41
CA SER A 211 0.29 -18.71 40.28
C SER A 211 1.46 -19.13 39.38
N GLY A 212 1.84 -20.42 39.43
CA GLY A 212 2.86 -20.98 38.55
C GLY A 212 2.44 -21.02 37.08
N GLN A 213 1.18 -21.33 36.77
CA GLN A 213 0.66 -21.28 35.39
C GLN A 213 0.66 -19.84 34.85
N VAL A 214 0.18 -18.88 35.64
CA VAL A 214 0.18 -17.45 35.27
C VAL A 214 1.61 -16.94 35.04
N SER A 215 2.55 -17.31 35.90
CA SER A 215 3.97 -16.98 35.72
C SER A 215 4.54 -17.51 34.40
N ARG A 216 4.16 -18.73 33.99
CA ARG A 216 4.58 -19.31 32.70
C ARG A 216 3.98 -18.56 31.51
N LEU A 217 2.72 -18.13 31.60
CA LEU A 217 2.06 -17.31 30.57
C LEU A 217 2.77 -15.95 30.42
N ILE A 218 3.07 -15.27 31.52
CA ILE A 218 3.83 -14.01 31.52
C ILE A 218 5.22 -14.23 30.92
N ALA A 219 5.91 -15.31 31.31
CA ALA A 219 7.21 -15.65 30.73
C ALA A 219 7.12 -15.86 29.21
N ARG A 220 6.10 -16.58 28.73
CA ARG A 220 5.84 -16.79 27.29
C ARG A 220 5.63 -15.45 26.57
N MET A 221 4.80 -14.56 27.11
CA MET A 221 4.58 -13.22 26.53
C MET A 221 5.86 -12.38 26.48
N LYS A 222 6.70 -12.44 27.53
CA LYS A 222 8.00 -11.76 27.55
C LYS A 222 8.95 -12.30 26.49
N VAL A 223 9.07 -13.62 26.36
CA VAL A 223 9.92 -14.25 25.32
C VAL A 223 9.46 -13.85 23.92
N LYS A 224 8.15 -13.70 23.71
CA LYS A 224 7.58 -13.19 22.46
C LYS A 224 7.70 -11.68 22.27
N GLY A 225 8.22 -10.96 23.26
CA GLY A 225 8.42 -9.50 23.20
C GLY A 225 7.13 -8.68 23.35
N LEU A 226 6.05 -9.30 23.84
CA LEU A 226 4.78 -8.62 24.12
C LEU A 226 4.82 -7.87 25.46
N LEU A 227 5.66 -8.32 26.39
CA LEU A 227 5.81 -7.73 27.71
C LEU A 227 7.28 -7.47 28.02
N LYS A 228 7.52 -6.41 28.80
CA LYS A 228 8.83 -6.10 29.38
C LYS A 228 8.72 -6.11 30.89
N LYS A 229 9.70 -6.70 31.58
CA LYS A 229 9.79 -6.62 33.04
C LYS A 229 10.42 -5.27 33.39
N VAL A 230 9.74 -4.49 34.22
CA VAL A 230 10.31 -3.31 34.86
C VAL A 230 11.04 -3.77 36.13
N ALA A 231 12.25 -3.28 36.35
CA ALA A 231 13.06 -3.57 37.53
C ALA A 231 12.97 -2.39 38.51
N GLY A 232 13.21 -2.64 39.81
CA GLY A 232 13.20 -1.60 40.83
C GLY A 232 11.81 -1.12 41.26
N THR A 233 10.77 -1.90 40.96
CA THR A 233 9.38 -1.62 41.35
C THR A 233 8.85 -2.77 42.23
N TYR A 234 8.28 -2.43 43.38
CA TYR A 234 7.69 -3.35 44.36
C TYR A 234 6.22 -3.68 44.02
#